data_AF-A0A822Z4I8-F1
#
_entry.id   AF-A0A822Z4I8-F1
#
_cell.length_a   1.000
_cell.length_b   1.000
_cell.length_c   1.000
_cell.angle_alpha   90.00
_cell.angle_beta   90.00
_cell.angle_gamma   90.00
#
_symmetry.space_group_name_H-M   'P 1'
#
loop_
_entity.id
_entity.type
_entity.pdbx_description
1 polymer ?
#
loop_
_entity_poly.entity_id
_entity_poly.type
_entity_poly.pdbx_seq_one_letter_code
_entity_poly.pdbx_strand_id
1 'polypeptide(L)'
;MGINADGNSPVEIARYQAGLFCNKATNPPQLTMYNTHTGDMLVLNISLEGQLTLSMLAAVNCYTKENQGSSWIILPNAYRYSNDRNKFTVFGCNTLGVMSDYYSRKFHFGCLSFCPPDTEVTNISCDGMGCCQTVIPKALDSFNLTLDSYSHDSSIAYTRNISQCSIAFMSDQEWFVSNRSNLWNLRNEVD
;
A
#
# COMPACT_ATOMS: atom_id res chain seq x y z
N MET A 1 -21.89 13.76 -2.97
CA MET A 1 -20.68 13.53 -3.78
C MET A 1 -20.85 14.38 -5.03
N GLY A 2 -20.03 15.42 -5.22
CA GLY A 2 -20.10 16.30 -6.38
C GLY A 2 -18.94 15.99 -7.32
N ILE A 3 -19.22 15.75 -8.60
CA ILE A 3 -18.21 15.52 -9.64
C ILE A 3 -18.15 16.81 -10.45
N ASN A 4 -17.07 17.58 -10.36
CA ASN A 4 -16.91 18.78 -11.19
C ASN A 4 -16.10 18.43 -12.44
N ALA A 5 -16.74 18.57 -13.61
CA ALA A 5 -16.18 18.25 -14.92
C ALA A 5 -15.49 19.46 -15.60
N ASP A 6 -15.58 20.65 -15.01
CA ASP A 6 -15.16 21.91 -15.64
C ASP A 6 -13.84 22.39 -15.04
N GLY A 7 -12.75 22.16 -15.78
CA GLY A 7 -11.39 22.49 -15.40
C GLY A 7 -11.06 23.98 -15.53
N ASN A 8 -11.73 24.84 -14.78
CA ASN A 8 -11.32 26.24 -14.67
C ASN A 8 -11.52 26.78 -13.24
N SER A 9 -10.40 26.97 -12.54
CA SER A 9 -10.27 27.56 -11.20
C SER A 9 -10.86 26.74 -10.04
N PRO A 10 -10.20 26.70 -8.86
CA PRO A 10 -10.82 26.11 -7.67
C PRO A 10 -11.98 27.02 -7.27
N VAL A 11 -13.19 26.66 -7.68
CA VAL A 11 -14.40 27.11 -7.00
C VAL A 11 -14.17 26.78 -5.53
N GLU A 12 -14.39 27.78 -4.67
CA GLU A 12 -14.23 27.72 -3.22
C GLU A 12 -15.22 26.70 -2.62
N ILE A 13 -14.95 25.41 -2.85
CA ILE A 13 -15.67 24.30 -2.25
C ILE A 13 -15.16 24.25 -0.81
N ALA A 14 -16.08 24.51 0.12
CA ALA A 14 -15.83 24.53 1.55
C ALA A 14 -14.85 23.43 2.00
N ARG A 15 -13.89 23.83 2.84
CA ARG A 15 -12.66 23.16 3.32
C ARG A 15 -12.82 21.78 4.00
N TYR A 16 -13.90 21.04 3.77
CA TYR A 16 -14.23 19.78 4.46
C TYR A 16 -14.82 18.68 3.57
N GLN A 17 -14.87 18.85 2.24
CA GLN A 17 -15.43 17.83 1.34
C GLN A 17 -14.37 17.15 0.48
N ALA A 18 -14.42 15.82 0.46
CA ALA A 18 -13.65 15.02 -0.46
C ALA A 18 -14.14 15.27 -1.90
N GLY A 19 -13.29 15.88 -2.72
CA GLY A 19 -13.59 16.20 -4.11
C GLY A 19 -12.89 15.23 -5.06
N LEU A 20 -13.61 14.82 -6.11
CA LEU A 20 -13.05 14.11 -7.26
C LEU A 20 -12.76 15.12 -8.37
N PHE A 21 -11.60 14.99 -8.99
CA PHE A 21 -11.08 15.92 -10.00
C PHE A 21 -10.60 15.15 -11.21
N CYS A 22 -10.99 15.58 -12.41
CA CYS A 22 -10.48 15.01 -13.65
C CYS A 22 -9.29 15.85 -14.14
N ASN A 23 -8.08 15.31 -14.01
CA ASN A 23 -6.88 15.90 -14.57
C ASN A 23 -6.85 15.67 -16.09
N LYS A 24 -7.18 16.70 -16.86
CA LYS A 24 -7.18 16.69 -18.32
C LYS A 24 -5.81 16.99 -18.95
N ALA A 25 -4.79 17.31 -18.15
CA ALA A 25 -3.44 17.56 -18.65
C ALA A 25 -2.69 16.26 -19.00
N THR A 26 -3.16 15.12 -18.52
CA THR A 26 -2.63 13.80 -18.85
C THR A 26 -3.38 13.19 -20.04
N ASN A 27 -2.70 12.30 -20.78
CA ASN A 27 -3.33 11.50 -21.82
C ASN A 27 -3.10 10.00 -21.55
N PRO A 28 -4.14 9.22 -21.19
CA PRO A 28 -5.54 9.63 -21.04
C PRO A 28 -5.75 10.56 -19.82
N PRO A 29 -6.87 11.33 -19.79
CA PRO A 29 -7.26 12.09 -18.61
C PRO A 29 -7.37 11.19 -17.37
N GLN A 30 -6.82 11.64 -16.24
CA GLN A 30 -6.77 10.88 -15.00
C GLN A 30 -7.77 11.40 -13.98
N LEU A 31 -8.57 10.51 -13.40
CA LEU A 31 -9.43 10.86 -12.27
C LEU A 31 -8.64 10.79 -10.98
N THR A 32 -8.63 11.85 -10.19
CA THR A 32 -7.95 11.94 -8.90
C THR A 32 -8.93 12.28 -7.79
N MET A 33 -8.60 11.86 -6.58
CA MET A 33 -9.25 12.29 -5.35
C MET A 33 -8.31 13.26 -4.65
N TYR A 34 -8.80 14.49 -4.46
CA TYR A 34 -8.04 15.52 -3.77
C TYR A 34 -7.85 15.16 -2.30
N ASN A 35 -6.63 15.32 -1.82
CA ASN A 35 -6.31 15.07 -0.43
C ASN A 35 -5.26 16.06 0.11
N THR A 36 -5.65 16.82 1.13
CA THR A 36 -4.78 17.83 1.75
C THR A 36 -3.66 17.24 2.60
N HIS A 37 -3.76 15.98 3.00
CA HIS A 37 -2.81 15.34 3.92
C HIS A 37 -1.72 14.55 3.19
N THR A 38 -2.09 13.83 2.12
CA THR A 38 -1.18 12.89 1.42
C THR A 38 -0.99 13.18 -0.06
N GLY A 39 -1.56 14.29 -0.55
CA GLY A 39 -1.57 14.61 -1.97
C GLY A 39 -2.62 13.81 -2.75
N ASP A 40 -2.84 14.24 -3.98
CA ASP A 40 -3.89 13.68 -4.84
C ASP A 40 -3.65 12.21 -5.14
N MET A 41 -4.68 11.39 -4.92
CA MET A 41 -4.64 9.95 -5.18
C MET A 41 -5.33 9.63 -6.50
N LEU A 42 -4.71 8.78 -7.31
CA LEU A 42 -5.32 8.30 -8.55
C LEU A 42 -6.50 7.37 -8.24
N VAL A 43 -7.66 7.67 -8.84
CA VAL A 43 -8.84 6.82 -8.79
C VAL A 43 -8.79 5.87 -9.97
N LEU A 44 -8.73 4.58 -9.67
CA LEU A 44 -8.66 3.50 -10.67
C LEU A 44 -10.05 3.02 -11.09
N ASN A 45 -11.01 3.05 -10.17
CA ASN A 45 -12.38 2.62 -10.42
C ASN A 45 -13.37 3.26 -9.46
N ILE A 46 -14.61 3.42 -9.91
CA ILE A 46 -15.77 3.80 -9.11
C ILE A 46 -16.87 2.79 -9.38
N SER A 47 -17.29 2.07 -8.34
CA SER A 47 -18.40 1.13 -8.43
C SER A 47 -19.75 1.84 -8.25
N LEU A 48 -20.82 1.22 -8.75
CA LEU A 48 -22.19 1.74 -8.59
C LEU A 48 -22.67 1.65 -7.14
N GLU A 49 -22.06 0.75 -6.36
CA GLU A 49 -22.28 0.58 -4.92
C GLU A 49 -21.58 1.65 -4.08
N GLY A 50 -20.92 2.63 -4.70
CA GLY A 50 -20.28 3.76 -4.02
C GLY A 50 -18.89 3.47 -3.46
N GLN A 51 -18.23 2.40 -3.91
CA GLN A 51 -16.85 2.06 -3.55
C GLN A 51 -15.87 2.68 -4.54
N LEU A 52 -14.79 3.26 -4.01
CA LEU A 52 -13.66 3.79 -4.77
C LEU A 52 -12.47 2.84 -4.69
N THR A 53 -11.83 2.58 -5.82
CA THR A 53 -10.52 1.92 -5.87
C THR A 53 -9.46 3.00 -6.12
N LEU A 54 -8.53 3.12 -5.19
CA LEU A 54 -7.46 4.12 -5.23
C LEU A 54 -6.11 3.44 -5.46
N SER A 55 -5.23 4.10 -6.22
CA SER A 55 -3.82 3.74 -6.26
C SER A 55 -3.11 4.28 -5.02
N MET A 56 -2.21 3.48 -4.44
CA MET A 56 -1.45 3.86 -3.26
C MET A 56 0.02 3.48 -3.34
N LEU A 57 0.86 4.26 -2.70
CA LEU A 57 2.30 4.00 -2.58
C LEU A 57 2.55 2.90 -1.53
N ALA A 58 3.38 1.94 -1.91
CA ALA A 58 3.93 0.96 -0.99
C ALA A 58 5.05 1.57 -0.14
N ALA A 59 5.23 1.07 1.08
CA ALA A 59 6.50 1.21 1.79
C ALA A 59 7.51 0.25 1.17
N VAL A 60 8.72 0.72 0.88
CA VAL A 60 9.76 -0.08 0.25
C VAL A 60 11.07 0.12 0.99
N ASN A 61 11.70 -0.98 1.38
CA ASN A 61 13.02 -0.96 2.00
C ASN A 61 13.95 -1.90 1.24
N CYS A 62 14.98 -1.38 0.60
CA CYS A 62 15.93 -2.14 -0.20
C CYS A 62 17.30 -2.16 0.48
N TYR A 63 18.05 -3.25 0.32
CA TYR A 63 19.37 -3.35 0.97
C TYR A 63 20.42 -2.40 0.41
N THR A 64 20.29 -2.00 -0.85
CA THR A 64 21.29 -1.22 -1.60
C THR A 64 21.02 0.28 -1.60
N LYS A 65 19.86 0.71 -1.10
CA LYS A 65 19.41 2.12 -1.13
C LYS A 65 18.70 2.45 0.17
N GLU A 66 18.98 3.62 0.73
CA GLU A 66 18.18 4.18 1.83
C GLU A 66 16.81 4.61 1.29
N ASN A 67 15.92 3.63 1.09
CA ASN A 67 14.56 3.88 0.61
C ASN A 67 13.61 4.23 1.76
N GLN A 68 12.45 4.80 1.40
CA GLN A 68 11.36 5.05 2.33
C GLN A 68 10.77 3.73 2.83
N GLY A 69 11.39 3.17 3.88
CA GLY A 69 10.86 2.06 4.67
C GLY A 69 9.56 2.40 5.40
N SER A 70 8.86 3.46 5.00
CA SER A 70 7.57 3.88 5.50
C SER A 70 6.71 4.52 4.40
N SER A 71 5.40 4.30 4.46
CA SER A 71 4.38 4.95 3.62
C SER A 71 3.17 5.24 4.49
N TRP A 72 2.40 6.28 4.17
CA TRP A 72 1.21 6.64 4.95
C TRP A 72 0.11 7.20 4.08
N ILE A 73 -1.13 6.94 4.48
CA ILE A 73 -2.32 7.51 3.84
C ILE A 73 -3.34 7.89 4.90
N ILE A 74 -3.98 9.03 4.66
CA ILE A 74 -5.09 9.54 5.46
C ILE A 74 -6.22 9.81 4.48
N LEU A 75 -7.35 9.13 4.61
CA LEU A 75 -8.52 9.41 3.80
C LEU A 75 -9.27 10.64 4.32
N PRO A 76 -9.98 11.36 3.44
CA PRO A 76 -10.97 12.33 3.88
C PRO A 76 -12.05 11.66 4.75
N ASN A 77 -12.61 12.40 5.72
CA ASN A 77 -13.56 11.87 6.73
C ASN A 77 -14.77 11.10 6.17
N ALA A 78 -15.13 11.31 4.91
CA ALA A 78 -16.26 10.65 4.24
C ALA A 78 -15.95 9.19 3.81
N TYR A 79 -14.70 8.74 3.88
CA TYR A 79 -14.28 7.43 3.37
C TYR A 79 -13.62 6.57 4.44
N ARG A 80 -13.71 5.26 4.24
CA ARG A 80 -13.07 4.22 5.04
C ARG A 80 -12.55 3.12 4.13
N TYR A 81 -11.46 2.47 4.53
CA TYR A 81 -10.98 1.28 3.85
C TYR A 81 -11.87 0.08 4.17
N SER A 82 -12.28 -0.65 3.14
CA SER A 82 -13.06 -1.87 3.31
C SER A 82 -12.17 -2.98 3.85
N ASN A 83 -12.40 -3.41 5.10
CA ASN A 83 -11.65 -4.49 5.74
C ASN A 83 -11.99 -5.88 5.17
N ASP A 84 -13.11 -6.00 4.45
CA ASP A 84 -13.52 -7.27 3.83
C ASP A 84 -12.90 -7.44 2.44
N ARG A 85 -12.55 -6.32 1.78
CA ARG A 85 -11.91 -6.32 0.46
C ARG A 85 -10.41 -6.21 0.52
N ASN A 86 -9.87 -5.41 1.45
CA ASN A 86 -8.45 -5.09 1.50
C ASN A 86 -7.71 -5.91 2.56
N LYS A 87 -6.48 -6.30 2.23
CA LYS A 87 -5.53 -6.90 3.17
C LYS A 87 -4.23 -6.12 3.19
N PHE A 88 -3.59 -6.12 4.36
CA PHE A 88 -2.21 -5.68 4.51
C PHE A 88 -1.27 -6.81 4.10
N THR A 89 -0.33 -6.52 3.20
CA THR A 89 0.59 -7.49 2.60
C THR A 89 2.02 -7.04 2.78
N VAL A 90 2.91 -7.99 3.07
CA VAL A 90 4.35 -7.79 3.17
C VAL A 90 5.05 -8.82 2.29
N PHE A 91 5.89 -8.34 1.37
CA PHE A 91 6.87 -9.16 0.65
C PHE A 91 8.26 -8.91 1.21
N GLY A 92 9.04 -9.98 1.31
CA GLY A 92 10.43 -9.92 1.75
C GLY A 92 10.84 -11.16 2.54
N CYS A 93 12.13 -11.25 2.83
CA CYS A 93 12.70 -12.31 3.65
C CYS A 93 13.28 -11.69 4.92
N ASN A 94 12.92 -12.26 6.07
CA ASN A 94 13.29 -11.76 7.40
C ASN A 94 12.82 -10.31 7.59
N THR A 95 11.55 -10.08 7.24
CA THR A 95 10.95 -8.75 7.16
C THR A 95 9.70 -8.70 8.01
N LEU A 96 9.62 -7.72 8.90
CA LEU A 96 8.42 -7.36 9.63
C LEU A 96 7.82 -6.10 9.00
N GLY A 97 6.64 -6.21 8.39
CA GLY A 97 5.84 -5.03 8.06
C GLY A 97 4.88 -4.72 9.20
N VAL A 98 4.75 -3.46 9.56
CA VAL A 98 3.84 -2.98 10.61
C VAL A 98 2.87 -1.98 10.01
N MET A 99 1.57 -2.18 10.25
CA MET A 99 0.55 -1.18 10.04
C MET A 99 0.13 -0.59 11.38
N SER A 100 0.04 0.73 11.44
CA SER A 100 -0.35 1.46 12.65
C SER A 100 -1.26 2.63 12.34
N ASP A 101 -2.05 3.03 13.33
CA ASP A 101 -2.87 4.24 13.24
C ASP A 101 -2.01 5.48 13.04
N TYR A 102 -2.35 6.33 12.07
CA TYR A 102 -1.55 7.52 11.77
C TYR A 102 -1.52 8.53 12.93
N TYR A 103 -2.68 8.81 13.52
CA TYR A 103 -2.86 9.93 14.45
C TYR A 103 -2.56 9.55 15.90
N SER A 104 -2.95 8.36 16.30
CA SER A 104 -3.15 8.00 17.70
C SER A 104 -2.29 6.83 18.16
N ARG A 105 -1.64 6.10 17.22
CA ARG A 105 -0.88 4.86 17.49
C ARG A 105 -1.66 3.86 18.36
N LYS A 106 -3.00 3.93 18.34
CA LYS A 106 -3.88 3.12 19.20
C LYS A 106 -3.93 1.66 18.79
N PHE A 107 -3.60 1.37 17.54
CA PHE A 107 -3.39 0.00 17.08
C PHE A 107 -2.05 -0.10 16.35
N HIS A 108 -1.42 -1.25 16.53
CA HIS A 108 -0.27 -1.72 15.77
C HIS A 108 -0.52 -3.20 15.50
N PHE A 109 -0.40 -3.62 14.25
CA PHE A 109 -0.35 -5.03 13.92
C PHE A 109 0.67 -5.24 12.83
N GLY A 110 1.30 -6.41 12.86
CA GLY A 110 2.41 -6.74 11.99
C GLY A 110 2.14 -7.98 11.15
N CYS A 111 2.90 -8.09 10.08
CA CYS A 111 3.04 -9.29 9.28
C CYS A 111 4.51 -9.62 9.18
N LEU A 112 4.90 -10.80 9.67
CA LEU A 112 6.27 -11.28 9.59
C LEU A 112 6.39 -12.26 8.42
N SER A 113 7.39 -12.03 7.57
CA SER A 113 7.78 -12.95 6.51
C SER A 113 9.21 -13.43 6.74
N PHE A 114 9.41 -14.75 6.66
CA PHE A 114 10.69 -15.42 6.90
C PHE A 114 11.10 -16.24 5.67
N CYS A 115 12.40 -16.43 5.46
CA CYS A 115 12.92 -17.32 4.43
C CYS A 115 14.08 -18.14 5.00
N PRO A 116 13.99 -19.48 5.02
CA PRO A 116 15.15 -20.32 5.31
C PRO A 116 16.26 -20.13 4.27
N PRO A 117 17.53 -20.40 4.63
CA PRO A 117 18.61 -20.56 3.64
C PRO A 117 18.22 -21.55 2.53
N ASP A 118 18.73 -21.32 1.32
CA ASP A 118 18.50 -22.18 0.13
C ASP A 118 17.02 -22.35 -0.27
N THR A 119 16.14 -21.43 0.13
CA THR A 119 14.73 -21.46 -0.23
C THR A 119 14.49 -20.84 -1.61
N GLU A 120 13.92 -21.61 -2.53
CA GLU A 120 13.30 -21.08 -3.75
C GLU A 120 11.80 -20.82 -3.54
N VAL A 121 11.39 -19.57 -3.64
CA VAL A 121 9.97 -19.18 -3.54
C VAL A 121 9.38 -19.17 -4.95
N THR A 122 8.82 -20.31 -5.37
CA THR A 122 8.25 -20.51 -6.72
C THR A 122 6.73 -20.36 -6.79
N ASN A 123 6.03 -20.45 -5.65
CA ASN A 123 4.58 -20.26 -5.54
C ASN A 123 4.22 -19.53 -4.24
N ILE A 124 4.03 -18.22 -4.35
CA ILE A 124 3.83 -17.36 -3.20
C ILE A 124 2.42 -17.51 -2.67
N SER A 125 2.22 -18.17 -1.54
CA SER A 125 0.89 -18.32 -0.93
C SER A 125 0.54 -17.20 0.06
N CYS A 126 1.55 -16.45 0.52
CA CYS A 126 1.44 -15.42 1.57
C CYS A 126 1.15 -15.93 2.98
N ASP A 127 1.61 -17.15 3.27
CA ASP A 127 1.43 -17.82 4.56
C ASP A 127 2.63 -17.65 5.52
N GLY A 128 3.50 -16.67 5.27
CA GLY A 128 4.65 -16.33 6.12
C GLY A 128 6.02 -16.66 5.52
N MET A 129 6.09 -17.37 4.39
CA MET A 129 7.35 -17.62 3.67
C MET A 129 7.49 -16.70 2.45
N GLY A 130 8.42 -15.75 2.50
CA GLY A 130 8.62 -14.73 1.45
C GLY A 130 7.48 -13.71 1.31
N CYS A 131 6.26 -14.06 1.70
CA CYS A 131 5.11 -13.18 1.78
C CYS A 131 4.28 -13.47 3.04
N CYS A 132 3.69 -12.42 3.61
CA CYS A 132 2.72 -12.50 4.68
C CYS A 132 1.53 -11.58 4.38
N GLN A 133 0.31 -12.03 4.68
CA GLN A 133 -0.91 -11.20 4.64
C GLN A 133 -1.69 -11.23 5.95
N THR A 134 -2.32 -10.11 6.27
CA THR A 134 -3.23 -10.01 7.42
C THR A 134 -4.40 -9.06 7.14
N VAL A 135 -5.50 -9.25 7.88
CA VAL A 135 -6.69 -8.41 7.78
C VAL A 135 -6.43 -7.04 8.38
N ILE A 136 -7.10 -6.01 7.86
CA ILE A 136 -7.04 -4.67 8.42
C ILE A 136 -8.16 -4.45 9.48
N PRO A 137 -7.98 -3.54 10.44
CA PRO A 137 -9.02 -3.17 11.40
C PRO A 137 -10.26 -2.61 10.70
N LYS A 138 -11.41 -2.79 11.34
CA LYS A 138 -12.65 -2.14 10.93
C LYS A 138 -12.54 -0.63 11.09
N ALA A 139 -13.25 0.10 10.24
CA ALA A 139 -13.36 1.55 10.30
C ALA A 139 -12.01 2.28 10.17
N LEU A 140 -11.05 1.68 9.48
CA LEU A 140 -9.77 2.31 9.16
C LEU A 140 -9.96 3.47 8.16
N ASP A 141 -9.54 4.68 8.50
CA ASP A 141 -9.47 5.86 7.61
C ASP A 141 -8.04 6.35 7.39
N SER A 142 -7.09 5.96 8.26
CA SER A 142 -5.71 6.41 8.18
C SER A 142 -4.76 5.34 8.69
N PHE A 143 -3.57 5.25 8.10
CA PHE A 143 -2.53 4.34 8.55
C PHE A 143 -1.13 4.81 8.17
N ASN A 144 -0.15 4.31 8.92
CA ASN A 144 1.26 4.26 8.59
C ASN A 144 1.65 2.81 8.34
N LEU A 145 2.41 2.57 7.28
CA LEU A 145 3.14 1.34 7.01
C LEU A 145 4.60 1.58 7.31
N THR A 146 5.24 0.65 8.01
CA THR A 146 6.69 0.64 8.19
C THR A 146 7.24 -0.75 7.95
N LEU A 147 8.44 -0.83 7.39
CA LEU A 147 9.19 -2.07 7.22
C LEU A 147 10.36 -2.07 8.19
N ASP A 148 10.48 -3.15 8.94
CA ASP A 148 11.60 -3.42 9.82
C ASP A 148 12.25 -4.76 9.46
N SER A 149 13.53 -4.88 9.78
CA SER A 149 14.29 -6.11 9.59
C SER A 149 14.11 -7.01 10.80
N TYR A 150 13.65 -8.23 10.59
CA TYR A 150 13.57 -9.24 11.62
C TYR A 150 14.80 -10.16 11.53
N SER A 151 15.92 -9.77 12.13
CA SER A 151 17.12 -10.63 12.19
C SER A 151 17.47 -11.00 13.62
N HIS A 152 17.57 -12.30 13.90
CA HIS A 152 18.18 -12.82 15.13
C HIS A 152 19.70 -13.05 15.00
N ASP A 153 20.23 -13.09 13.78
CA ASP A 153 21.67 -13.29 13.52
C ASP A 153 22.03 -12.82 12.11
N SER A 154 23.33 -12.66 11.82
CA SER A 154 24.04 -12.04 10.66
C SER A 154 23.70 -12.52 9.22
N SER A 155 22.48 -12.97 9.00
CA SER A 155 21.92 -13.67 7.82
C SER A 155 21.52 -12.78 6.63
N ILE A 156 21.82 -11.48 6.68
CA ILE A 156 21.44 -10.50 5.64
C ILE A 156 21.95 -10.90 4.24
N ALA A 157 23.05 -11.64 4.14
CA ALA A 157 23.68 -11.97 2.86
C ALA A 157 22.85 -12.94 1.98
N TYR A 158 22.28 -14.02 2.53
CA TYR A 158 21.50 -14.95 1.69
C TYR A 158 20.09 -14.43 1.44
N THR A 159 19.50 -13.70 2.37
CA THR A 159 18.16 -13.11 2.18
C THR A 159 18.16 -12.11 1.03
N ARG A 160 19.26 -11.38 0.81
CA ARG A 160 19.47 -10.52 -0.36
C ARG A 160 19.40 -11.25 -1.70
N ASN A 161 19.86 -12.50 -1.76
CA ASN A 161 19.77 -13.30 -2.98
C ASN A 161 18.33 -13.74 -3.26
N ILE A 162 17.50 -13.85 -2.22
CA ILE A 162 16.09 -14.20 -2.36
C ILE A 162 15.23 -12.95 -2.59
N SER A 163 15.52 -11.83 -1.91
CA SER A 163 14.72 -10.60 -1.99
C SER A 163 15.60 -9.38 -1.82
N GLN A 164 15.79 -8.58 -2.87
CA GLN A 164 16.62 -7.36 -2.78
C GLN A 164 15.92 -6.22 -2.02
N CYS A 165 14.60 -6.17 -2.15
CA CYS A 165 13.74 -5.24 -1.43
C CYS A 165 12.66 -5.96 -0.64
N SER A 166 12.26 -5.32 0.44
CA SER A 166 11.03 -5.59 1.17
C SER A 166 9.97 -4.58 0.77
N ILE A 167 8.72 -5.02 0.67
CA ILE A 167 7.60 -4.18 0.24
C ILE A 167 6.43 -4.41 1.20
N ALA A 168 5.83 -3.34 1.71
CA ALA A 168 4.63 -3.37 2.51
C ALA A 168 3.55 -2.49 1.88
N PHE A 169 2.36 -3.05 1.66
CA PHE A 169 1.27 -2.34 1.02
C PHE A 169 -0.08 -2.91 1.42
N MET A 170 -1.13 -2.13 1.22
CA MET A 170 -2.50 -2.59 1.31
C MET A 170 -3.07 -2.72 -0.08
N SER A 171 -3.86 -3.76 -0.33
CA SER A 171 -4.49 -3.94 -1.63
C SER A 171 -5.78 -4.73 -1.53
N ASP A 172 -6.63 -4.55 -2.54
CA ASP A 172 -7.79 -5.39 -2.78
C ASP A 172 -7.34 -6.83 -3.07
N GLN A 173 -8.06 -7.79 -2.48
CA GLN A 173 -7.69 -9.20 -2.56
C GLN A 173 -7.77 -9.79 -3.97
N GLU A 174 -8.76 -9.39 -4.78
CA GLU A 174 -8.92 -9.92 -6.14
C GLU A 174 -7.83 -9.37 -7.06
N TRP A 175 -7.54 -8.07 -6.91
CA TRP A 175 -6.41 -7.45 -7.59
C TRP A 175 -5.09 -8.11 -7.18
N PHE A 176 -4.90 -8.38 -5.89
CA PHE A 176 -3.70 -9.02 -5.39
C PHE A 176 -3.49 -10.41 -6.00
N VAL A 177 -4.52 -11.26 -6.01
CA VAL A 177 -4.44 -12.62 -6.59
C VAL A 177 -3.97 -12.57 -8.04
N SER A 178 -4.43 -11.58 -8.80
CA SER A 178 -4.08 -11.41 -10.22
C SER A 178 -2.67 -10.85 -10.44
N ASN A 179 -2.13 -10.10 -9.49
CA ASN A 179 -0.85 -9.37 -9.64
C ASN A 179 0.30 -9.91 -8.78
N ARG A 180 0.02 -10.87 -7.89
CA ARG A 180 0.96 -11.37 -6.87
C ARG A 180 2.33 -11.77 -7.44
N SER A 181 2.35 -12.54 -8.52
CA SER A 181 3.61 -13.00 -9.13
C SER A 181 4.42 -11.84 -9.72
N ASN A 182 3.75 -10.86 -10.33
CA ASN A 182 4.40 -9.67 -10.87
C ASN A 182 4.98 -8.81 -9.75
N LEU A 183 4.22 -8.59 -8.68
CA LEU A 183 4.67 -7.83 -7.51
C LEU A 183 5.86 -8.47 -6.80
N TRP A 184 5.88 -9.80 -6.75
CA TRP A 184 7.06 -10.51 -6.27
C TRP A 184 8.26 -10.15 -7.10
N ASN A 185 8.20 -10.33 -8.42
CA ASN A 185 9.34 -10.09 -9.29
C ASN A 185 9.83 -8.64 -9.22
N LEU A 186 8.90 -7.68 -9.14
CA LEU A 186 9.20 -6.25 -8.97
C LEU A 186 10.10 -5.95 -7.77
N ARG A 187 10.07 -6.73 -6.69
CA ARG A 187 10.94 -6.51 -5.51
C ARG A 187 12.44 -6.56 -5.82
N ASN A 188 12.82 -7.18 -6.94
CA ASN A 188 14.20 -7.27 -7.40
C ASN A 188 14.55 -6.23 -8.48
N GLU A 189 13.55 -5.46 -8.92
CA GLU A 189 13.65 -4.46 -9.99
C GLU A 189 13.37 -3.04 -9.48
N VAL A 190 13.00 -2.88 -8.21
CA VAL A 190 12.76 -1.56 -7.62
C VAL A 190 14.10 -0.85 -7.44
N ASP A 191 14.38 0.04 -8.40
CA ASP A 191 15.40 1.06 -8.30
C ASP A 191 14.99 2.15 -7.30
#